data_AF-A0A937F336-F1
#
_entry.id   AF-A0A937F336-F1
#
_cell.length_a   1.000
_cell.length_b   1.000
_cell.length_c   1.000
_cell.angle_alpha   90.00
_cell.angle_beta   90.00
_cell.angle_gamma   90.00
#
_symmetry.space_group_name_H-M   'P 1'
#
loop_
_entity.id
_entity.type
_entity.pdbx_description
1 polymer ?
#
loop_
_entity_poly.entity_id
_entity_poly.type
_entity_poly.pdbx_seq_one_letter_code
_entity_poly.pdbx_strand_id
1 'polypeptide(L)' 'MIFNELQQFRQTLYDNLGNARDALFDLMDAVLTSACIVSFVSLSQSPLFRRQWSSTYEALRDSRLPRSKVLKLGSV' A
#
# COMPACT_ATOMS: atom_id res chain seq x y z
N MET A 1 -9.59 -21.54 -4.74
CA MET A 1 -8.16 -21.81 -4.58
C MET A 1 -7.35 -20.51 -4.64
N ILE A 2 -7.36 -19.77 -5.76
CA ILE A 2 -6.66 -18.48 -5.92
C ILE A 2 -7.04 -17.39 -4.90
N PHE A 3 -8.31 -17.30 -4.50
CA PHE A 3 -8.76 -16.27 -3.56
C PHE A 3 -8.10 -16.38 -2.17
N ASN A 4 -7.87 -17.60 -1.68
CA ASN A 4 -7.19 -17.83 -0.39
C ASN A 4 -5.71 -17.45 -0.46
N GLU A 5 -5.05 -17.72 -1.59
CA GLU A 5 -3.64 -17.38 -1.80
C GLU A 5 -3.46 -15.85 -1.85
N LEU A 6 -4.34 -15.15 -2.56
CA LEU A 6 -4.36 -13.69 -2.59
C LEU A 6 -4.66 -13.08 -1.21
N GLN A 7 -5.56 -13.69 -0.45
CA GLN A 7 -5.86 -13.26 0.92
C GLN A 7 -4.65 -13.48 1.85
N GLN A 8 -3.97 -14.62 1.78
CA GLN A 8 -2.75 -14.87 2.54
C GLN A 8 -1.61 -13.92 2.16
N PHE A 9 -1.44 -13.66 0.86
CA PHE A 9 -0.47 -12.68 0.36
C PHE A 9 -0.77 -11.28 0.91
N ARG A 10 -2.03 -10.83 0.85
CA ARG A 10 -2.45 -9.54 1.42
C ARG A 10 -2.17 -9.46 2.91
N GLN A 11 -2.52 -10.50 3.67
CA GLN A 11 -2.31 -10.54 5.12
C GLN A 11 -0.81 -10.48 5.46
N THR A 12 0.00 -11.28 4.77
CA THR A 12 1.46 -11.32 4.98
C THR A 12 2.12 -9.99 4.64
N LEU A 13 1.68 -9.32 3.57
CA LEU A 13 2.14 -7.97 3.26
C LEU A 13 1.75 -6.98 4.38
N TYR A 14 0.49 -7.00 4.80
CA TYR A 14 -0.03 -6.10 5.83
C TYR A 14 0.71 -6.23 7.16
N ASP A 15 1.08 -7.45 7.57
CA ASP A 15 1.83 -7.69 8.80
C ASP A 15 3.31 -7.28 8.72
N ASN A 16 3.88 -7.22 7.52
CA ASN A 16 5.25 -6.78 7.28
C ASN A 16 5.36 -5.25 7.06
N LEU A 17 4.24 -4.58 6.82
CA LEU A 17 4.15 -3.14 6.79
C LEU A 17 4.13 -2.66 8.25
N GLY A 18 5.06 -1.78 8.63
CA GLY A 18 5.21 -1.33 10.02
C GLY A 18 4.07 -0.43 10.50
N ASN A 19 4.39 0.58 11.33
CA ASN A 19 3.40 1.47 11.95
C ASN A 19 2.47 2.20 10.98
N ALA A 20 2.87 2.36 9.72
CA ALA A 20 2.09 3.02 8.67
C ALA A 20 1.34 2.06 7.72
N ARG A 21 1.13 0.80 8.12
CA ARG A 21 0.54 -0.26 7.27
C ARG A 21 -0.79 0.12 6.64
N ASP A 22 -1.70 0.74 7.39
CA ASP A 22 -3.03 1.11 6.89
C ASP A 22 -2.92 2.10 5.72
N ALA A 23 -2.18 3.18 5.92
CA ALA A 23 -2.02 4.23 4.92
C ALA A 23 -1.21 3.77 3.70
N LEU A 24 -0.25 2.84 3.88
CA LEU A 24 0.46 2.22 2.77
C LEU A 24 -0.41 1.25 1.97
N PHE A 25 -1.32 0.56 2.65
CA PHE A 25 -2.24 -0.35 1.99
C PHE A 25 -3.29 0.40 1.17
N ASP A 26 -3.84 1.49 1.73
CA ASP A 26 -4.72 2.42 1.01
C ASP A 26 -3.99 3.03 -0.20
N LEU A 27 -2.71 3.38 -0.07
CA LEU A 27 -1.88 3.86 -1.18
C LEU A 27 -1.71 2.80 -2.27
N MET A 28 -1.41 1.57 -1.88
CA MET A 28 -1.24 0.46 -2.82
C MET A 28 -2.54 0.20 -3.59
N ASP A 29 -3.68 0.17 -2.90
CA ASP A 29 -4.99 -0.04 -3.52
C ASP A 29 -5.32 1.09 -4.50
N ALA A 30 -5.07 2.35 -4.12
CA ALA A 30 -5.25 3.49 -5.00
C ALA A 30 -4.33 3.46 -6.23
N VAL A 31 -3.08 3.01 -6.08
CA VAL A 31 -2.14 2.84 -7.21
C VAL A 31 -2.61 1.74 -8.16
N LEU A 32 -3.04 0.60 -7.62
CA LEU A 32 -3.49 -0.56 -8.41
C LEU A 32 -4.81 -0.30 -9.13
N THR A 33 -5.68 0.54 -8.56
CA THR A 33 -6.99 0.90 -9.15
C THR A 33 -6.93 2.16 -10.02
N SER A 34 -5.83 2.92 -9.97
CA SER A 34 -5.65 4.11 -10.80
C SER A 34 -5.10 3.74 -12.17
N ALA A 35 -5.90 3.98 -13.22
CA ALA A 35 -5.48 3.76 -14.60
C ALA A 35 -4.34 4.71 -15.06
N CYS A 36 -4.19 5.87 -14.42
CA CYS A 36 -3.12 6.82 -14.70
C CYS A 36 -2.70 7.57 -13.45
N ILE A 37 -1.41 7.53 -13.14
CA ILE A 37 -0.83 8.18 -11.96
C ILE A 37 -0.10 9.43 -12.43
N VAL A 38 -0.80 10.54 -12.40
CA VAL A 38 -0.25 11.86 -12.80
C VAL A 38 0.48 12.56 -11.65
N SER A 39 0.09 12.30 -10.41
CA SER A 39 0.78 12.81 -9.22
C SER A 39 0.36 12.08 -7.96
N PHE A 40 1.17 12.19 -6.89
CA PHE A 40 0.77 11.69 -5.57
C PHE A 40 -0.51 12.39 -5.08
N VAL A 41 -0.67 13.69 -5.36
CA VAL A 41 -1.85 14.48 -4.97
C VAL A 41 -3.11 13.87 -5.60
N SER A 42 -3.00 13.43 -6.85
CA SER A 42 -4.09 12.77 -7.57
C SER A 42 -4.45 11.42 -6.94
N LEU A 43 -3.47 10.66 -6.42
CA LEU A 43 -3.74 9.40 -5.69
C LEU A 43 -4.49 9.65 -4.38
N SER A 44 -4.14 10.68 -3.61
CA SER A 44 -4.86 11.03 -2.38
C SER A 44 -6.28 11.55 -2.58
N GLN A 45 -6.62 11.94 -3.81
CA GLN A 45 -7.96 12.37 -4.20
C GLN A 45 -8.81 11.20 -4.73
N SER A 46 -8.27 9.97 -4.78
CA SER A 46 -9.05 8.79 -5.11
C SER A 46 -10.12 8.54 -4.04
N PRO A 47 -11.36 8.20 -4.42
CA PRO A 47 -12.43 7.89 -3.46
C PRO A 47 -12.11 6.69 -2.54
N LEU A 48 -11.06 5.93 -2.86
CA LEU A 48 -10.54 4.83 -2.05
C LEU A 48 -9.62 5.31 -0.91
N PHE A 49 -9.12 6.54 -0.96
CA PHE A 49 -8.31 7.12 0.10
C PHE A 49 -9.20 7.75 1.17
N ARG A 50 -9.41 7.03 2.28
CA ARG A 50 -10.18 7.53 3.43
C ARG A 50 -9.41 8.52 4.33
N ARG A 51 -8.09 8.64 4.16
CA ARG A 51 -7.21 9.51 4.99
C ARG A 51 -6.69 10.70 4.18
N GLN A 52 -6.62 11.86 4.83
CA GLN A 52 -6.17 13.12 4.24
C GLN A 52 -4.71 13.07 3.76
N TRP A 53 -4.40 13.90 2.77
CA TRP A 53 -3.11 14.03 2.07
C TRP A 53 -1.84 13.94 2.94
N SER A 54 -1.84 14.55 4.13
CA SER A 54 -0.70 14.53 5.05
C SER A 54 -0.35 13.11 5.54
N SER A 55 -1.36 12.24 5.69
CA SER A 55 -1.17 10.87 6.15
C SER A 55 -0.44 9.99 5.13
N THR A 56 -0.52 10.28 3.83
CA THR A 56 0.13 9.48 2.78
C THR A 56 1.64 9.74 2.75
N TYR A 57 2.03 11.01 2.91
CA TYR A 57 3.45 11.39 2.95
C TYR A 57 4.10 10.92 4.25
N GLU A 58 3.44 11.13 5.39
CA GLU A 58 3.89 10.63 6.69
C GLU A 58 3.95 9.10 6.70
N ALA A 59 3.01 8.41 6.05
CA ALA A 59 3.08 6.96 5.93
C ALA A 59 4.34 6.49 5.20
N LEU A 60 4.71 7.10 4.07
CA LEU A 60 5.95 6.75 3.38
C LEU A 60 7.19 7.07 4.22
N ARG A 61 7.18 8.23 4.87
CA ARG A 61 8.27 8.69 5.74
C ARG A 61 8.48 7.78 6.96
N ASP A 62 7.39 7.38 7.60
CA ASP A 62 7.38 6.60 8.84
C ASP A 62 7.42 5.10 8.60
N SER A 63 7.07 4.65 7.40
CA SER A 63 6.89 3.23 7.12
C SER A 63 8.13 2.39 7.37
N ARG A 64 9.33 3.00 7.39
CA ARG A 64 10.64 2.32 7.45
C ARG A 64 10.57 0.99 6.69
N LEU A 65 10.05 1.06 5.46
CA LEU A 65 9.67 -0.11 4.68
C LEU A 65 10.82 -1.11 4.67
N PRO A 66 10.64 -2.35 5.16
CA PRO A 66 11.63 -3.40 5.02
C PRO A 66 11.64 -3.86 3.56
N ARG A 67 12.22 -3.01 2.70
CA ARG A 67 12.15 -3.08 1.24
C ARG A 67 12.61 -4.44 0.72
N SER A 68 13.60 -5.03 1.37
CA SER A 68 14.12 -6.37 1.09
C SER A 68 13.12 -7.50 1.39
N LYS A 69 12.27 -7.36 2.42
CA LYS A 69 11.21 -8.34 2.74
C LYS A 69 10.06 -8.23 1.75
N VAL A 70 9.62 -7.00 1.47
CA VAL A 70 8.50 -6.75 0.55
C VAL A 70 8.83 -7.22 -0.87
N LEU A 71 10.05 -6.94 -1.37
CA LEU A 71 10.46 -7.37 -2.71
C LEU A 71 10.59 -8.89 -2.85
N LYS A 72 10.98 -9.61 -1.78
CA LYS A 72 11.03 -11.07 -1.77
C LYS A 72 9.66 -11.75 -1.85
N LEU A 73 8.59 -11.06 -1.43
CA LEU A 73 7.23 -11.58 -1.57
C LEU A 73 6.71 -11.53 -3.01
N GLY A 74 7.23 -10.63 -3.84
CA GLY A 74 6.83 -10.51 -5.25
C GLY A 74 7.63 -11.38 -6.23
N SER A 75 8.62 -12.12 -5.73
CA SER A 75 9.47 -13.01 -6.55
C SER A 75 9.05 -14.49 -6.48
N VAL A 76 7.83 -14.77 -6.03
CA VAL A 76 7.24 -16.11 -5.95
C VAL A 76 6.48 -16.42 -7.23
#